data_AF-A0A800D957-F1
#
_entry.id   AF-A0A800D957-F1
#
_cell.length_a   1.000
_cell.length_b   1.000
_cell.length_c   1.000
_cell.angle_alpha   90.00
_cell.angle_beta   90.00
_cell.angle_gamma   90.00
#
_symmetry.space_group_name_H-M   'P 1'
#
loop_
_entity.id
_entity.type
_entity.pdbx_description
1 polymer ?
#
loop_
_entity_poly.entity_id
_entity_poly.type
_entity_poly.pdbx_seq_one_letter_code
_entity_poly.pdbx_strand_id
1 'polypeptide(L)' 'MLRNFGLPELVIVLLIVIVIFGVGRLGKIGAELGRGIRNFRQALSGEDVDLEEESPESEGA' A
#
# COMPACT_ATOMS: atom_id res chain seq x y z
N MET A 1 8.42 4.66 31.97
CA MET A 1 9.28 3.74 31.17
C MET A 1 8.63 3.31 29.84
N LEU A 2 7.70 4.10 29.26
CA LEU A 2 6.94 3.74 28.05
C LEU A 2 6.95 4.83 26.96
N ARG A 3 7.83 5.84 27.07
CA ARG A 3 7.82 7.02 26.19
C ARG A 3 8.64 6.85 24.90
N ASN A 4 9.04 5.63 24.59
CA ASN A 4 9.95 5.32 23.49
C ASN A 4 9.34 4.38 22.44
N PHE A 5 8.01 4.24 22.35
CA PHE A 5 7.41 3.67 21.13
C PHE A 5 7.59 4.69 20.00
N GLY A 6 8.79 4.73 19.45
CA GLY A 6 9.19 5.65 18.41
C GLY A 6 9.05 5.00 17.04
N LEU A 7 9.54 5.73 16.04
CA LEU A 7 9.70 5.22 14.69
C LEU A 7 10.48 3.87 14.63
N PRO A 8 11.53 3.61 15.44
CA PRO A 8 12.27 2.35 15.36
C PRO A 8 11.41 1.11 15.68
N GLU A 9 10.58 1.18 16.72
CA GLU A 9 9.71 0.07 17.13
C GLU A 9 8.65 -0.21 16.07
N LEU A 10 8.07 0.84 15.47
CA LEU A 10 7.12 0.69 14.37
C LEU A 10 7.76 0.04 13.14
N VAL A 11 9.00 0.41 12.82
CA VAL A 11 9.75 -0.20 11.71
C VAL A 11 10.01 -1.69 11.98
N ILE A 12 10.38 -2.07 13.21
CA ILE A 12 10.57 -3.48 13.57
C ILE A 12 9.27 -4.28 13.39
N VAL A 13 8.14 -3.76 13.87
CA VAL A 13 6.83 -4.39 13.70
C VAL A 13 6.47 -4.52 12.22
N LEU A 14 6.69 -3.46 11.43
CA LEU A 14 6.45 -3.48 9.99
C LEU A 14 7.29 -4.54 9.29
N LEU A 15 8.55 -4.70 9.70
CA LEU A 15 9.46 -5.70 9.16
C LEU A 15 8.96 -7.13 9.44
N ILE A 16 8.47 -7.39 10.66
CA ILE A 16 7.86 -8.68 11.03
C ILE A 16 6.61 -8.95 10.16
N VAL A 17 5.74 -7.95 9.99
CA VAL A 17 4.55 -8.06 9.13
C VAL A 17 4.96 -8.38 7.69
N ILE A 18 5.97 -7.70 7.15
CA ILE A 18 6.48 -7.97 5.80
C ILE A 18 7.02 -9.40 5.68
N VAL A 19 7.70 -9.93 6.69
CA VAL A 19 8.22 -11.31 6.67
C VAL A 19 7.07 -12.34 6.67
N ILE A 20 6.03 -12.12 7.47
CA ILE A 20 4.88 -13.05 7.57
C ILE A 20 4.04 -13.03 6.28
N PHE A 21 3.74 -11.85 5.77
CA PHE A 21 2.85 -11.69 4.62
C PHE A 21 3.59 -11.70 3.27
N GLY A 22 4.87 -11.39 3.25
CA GLY A 22 5.69 -11.19 2.06
C GLY A 22 5.52 -9.80 1.43
N VAL A 23 6.58 -9.29 0.80
CA VAL A 23 6.59 -7.99 0.09
C VAL A 23 5.58 -7.95 -1.06
N GLY A 24 5.41 -9.06 -1.79
CA GLY A 24 4.49 -9.14 -2.92
C GLY A 24 3.02 -9.07 -2.51
N ARG A 25 2.65 -9.66 -1.36
CA ARG A 25 1.26 -9.66 -0.89
C ARG A 25 0.88 -8.30 -0.31
N LEU A 26 1.77 -7.67 0.46
CA LEU A 26 1.58 -6.29 0.95
C LEU A 26 1.46 -5.30 -0.21
N GLY A 27 2.30 -5.43 -1.25
CA GLY A 27 2.23 -4.60 -2.45
C GLY A 27 0.90 -4.73 -3.20
N LYS A 28 0.41 -5.95 -3.41
CA LYS A 28 -0.90 -6.20 -4.05
C LYS A 28 -2.05 -5.57 -3.28
N ILE A 29 -2.12 -5.81 -1.96
CA ILE A 29 -3.16 -5.23 -1.10
C ILE A 29 -3.06 -3.69 -1.10
N GLY A 30 -1.86 -3.14 -1.00
CA GLY A 30 -1.64 -1.70 -1.07
C GLY A 30 -2.05 -1.09 -2.41
N ALA A 31 -1.80 -1.77 -3.53
CA ALA A 31 -2.21 -1.33 -4.86
C ALA A 31 -3.74 -1.32 -5.01
N GLU A 32 -4.43 -2.36 -4.54
CA GLU A 32 -5.90 -2.44 -4.55
C GLU A 32 -6.53 -1.36 -3.65
N LEU A 33 -6.01 -1.18 -2.43
CA LEU A 33 -6.46 -0.12 -1.51
C LEU A 33 -6.17 1.27 -2.08
N GLY A 34 -5.01 1.46 -2.71
CA GLY A 34 -4.62 2.71 -3.34
C GLY A 34 -5.54 3.10 -4.50
N ARG A 35 -5.90 2.13 -5.35
CA ARG A 35 -6.92 2.32 -6.40
C ARG A 35 -8.27 2.72 -5.80
N GLY A 36 -8.72 2.03 -4.74
CA GLY A 36 -9.96 2.36 -4.04
C GLY A 36 -9.96 3.78 -3.45
N ILE A 37 -8.88 4.17 -2.77
CA ILE A 37 -8.73 5.52 -2.19
C ILE A 37 -8.67 6.58 -3.29
N ARG A 38 -7.97 6.32 -4.41
CA ARG A 38 -7.89 7.23 -5.55
C ARG A 38 -9.26 7.47 -6.17
N ASN A 39 -10.02 6.40 -6.40
CA ASN A 39 -11.38 6.46 -6.93
C ASN A 39 -12.31 7.20 -5.97
N PHE A 40 -12.18 6.95 -4.66
CA PHE A 40 -12.96 7.66 -3.64
C PHE A 40 -12.64 9.16 -3.64
N ARG A 41 -11.35 9.53 -3.72
CA ARG A 41 -10.93 10.94 -3.81
C ARG A 41 -11.44 11.62 -5.09
N GLN A 42 -11.40 10.93 -6.23
CA GLN A 42 -11.93 11.44 -7.50
C GLN A 42 -13.42 11.68 -7.44
N ALA A 43 -14.20 10.73 -6.94
CA ALA A 43 -15.65 10.87 -6.78
C ALA A 43 -16.04 12.06 -5.89
N LEU A 44 -15.23 12.35 -4.87
CA LEU A 44 -15.43 13.53 -4.01
C LEU A 44 -14.97 14.85 -4.66
N SER A 45 -14.00 14.79 -5.58
CA SER A 45 -13.42 15.98 -6.21
C SER A 45 -14.10 16.35 -7.54
N GLY A 46 -14.96 15.47 -8.08
CA GLY A 46 -15.70 15.68 -9.33
C GLY A 46 -14.82 15.73 -10.59
N GLU A 47 -13.60 15.17 -10.50
CA GLU A 47 -12.62 15.18 -11.57
C GLU A 47 -12.61 13.81 -12.25
N ASP A 48 -13.27 13.70 -13.40
CA ASP A 48 -13.27 12.50 -14.25
C ASP A 48 -11.90 12.40 -14.96
N VAL A 49 -10.98 11.64 -14.37
CA VAL A 49 -9.70 11.31 -15.01
C VAL A 49 -9.74 9.84 -15.38
N ASP A 50 -9.86 9.54 -16.67
CA ASP A 50 -9.82 8.20 -17.25
C ASP A 50 -8.60 7.43 -16.72
N LEU A 51 -8.86 6.31 -16.05
CA LEU A 51 -7.84 5.46 -15.46
C LEU A 51 -7.46 4.39 -16.47
N GLU A 52 -6.46 4.66 -17.31
CA GLU A 52 -5.78 3.61 -18.07
C GLU A 52 -5.05 2.68 -17.10
N GLU A 53 -5.42 1.40 -17.15
CA GLU A 53 -4.83 0.35 -16.33
C GLU A 53 -3.44 -0.01 -16.85
N GLU A 54 -2.38 0.44 -16.18
CA GLU A 54 -1.12 -0.30 -16.21
C GLU A 54 -1.17 -1.37 -15.11
N SER A 55 -1.39 -2.60 -15.56
CA SER A 55 -1.06 -3.83 -14.84
C SER A 55 0.46 -3.90 -14.69
N PRO A 56 1.01 -4.05 -13.47
CA PRO A 56 2.39 -4.49 -13.35
C PRO A 56 2.43 -5.96 -13.76
N GLU A 57 2.71 -6.22 -15.04
CA GLU A 57 3.41 -7.42 -15.44
C GLU A 57 4.76 -7.41 -14.72
N SER A 58 4.88 -8.21 -13.67
CA SER A 58 6.16 -8.66 -13.15
C SER A 58 6.10 -10.18 -12.98
N GLU A 59 6.00 -10.88 -14.11
CA GLU A 59 6.77 -12.11 -14.29
C GLU A 59 8.18 -11.72 -14.75
N GLY A 60 9.21 -12.32 -14.17
CA GLY A 60 10.57 -12.28 -14.71
C GLY A 60 11.70 -12.10 -13.70
N ALA A 61 12.06 -13.19 -13.02
CA ALA A 61 13.41 -13.80 -12.95
C ALA A 61 13.60 -14.60 -11.65
#